data_AF-A0A118KE56-F1
#
_entry.id   AF-A0A118KE56-F1
#
_cell.length_a   1.000
_cell.length_b   1.000
_cell.length_c   1.000
_cell.angle_alpha   90.00
_cell.angle_beta   90.00
_cell.angle_gamma   90.00
#
_symmetry.space_group_name_H-M   'P 1'
#
loop_
_entity.id
_entity.type
_entity.pdbx_description
1 polymer ?
#
loop_
_entity_poly.entity_id
_entity_poly.type
_entity_poly.pdbx_seq_one_letter_code
_entity_poly.pdbx_strand_id
1 'polypeptide(L)' 'MPGEKPVAETHLADRQRVTLIARRSDGLYRAVVFGHHHDPQWHLPFRGEIVAPALIGSIDDGEQYLAAALARHAESGA' A
#
# COMPACT_ATOMS: atom_id res chain seq x y z
N MET A 1 -8.03 -6.58 0.64
CA MET A 1 -8.62 -7.35 1.76
C MET A 1 -9.82 -8.16 1.25
N PRO A 2 -10.40 -9.12 1.99
CA PRO A 2 -11.46 -9.97 1.45
C PRO A 2 -12.59 -9.13 0.83
N GLY A 3 -12.87 -9.33 -0.46
CA GLY A 3 -13.90 -8.59 -1.19
C GLY A 3 -13.47 -7.26 -1.84
N GLU A 4 -12.23 -6.80 -1.67
CA GLU A 4 -11.68 -5.63 -2.37
C GLU A 4 -10.98 -6.04 -3.68
N LYS A 5 -11.15 -5.25 -4.74
CA LYS A 5 -10.52 -5.51 -6.04
C LYS A 5 -9.29 -4.61 -6.23
N PRO A 6 -8.07 -5.15 -6.39
CA PRO A 6 -6.89 -4.34 -6.70
C PRO A 6 -7.08 -3.61 -8.03
N VAL A 7 -6.74 -2.32 -8.06
CA VAL A 7 -6.81 -1.48 -9.27
C VAL A 7 -5.46 -0.90 -9.67
N ALA A 8 -4.56 -0.68 -8.71
CA ALA A 8 -3.18 -0.28 -8.97
C ALA A 8 -2.26 -0.90 -7.92
N GLU A 9 -1.13 -1.44 -8.35
CA GLU A 9 -0.11 -2.02 -7.48
C GLU A 9 1.26 -1.57 -7.97
N THR A 10 2.15 -1.19 -7.05
CA THR A 10 3.52 -0.77 -7.39
C THR A 10 4.50 -1.38 -6.40
N HIS A 11 5.54 -2.00 -6.95
CA HIS A 11 6.57 -2.69 -6.18
C HIS A 11 7.80 -1.78 -6.11
N LEU A 12 8.23 -1.45 -4.90
CA LEU A 12 9.41 -0.63 -4.62
C LEU A 12 10.49 -1.53 -4.04
N ALA A 13 11.20 -2.22 -4.94
CA ALA A 13 12.21 -3.22 -4.61
C ALA A 13 13.32 -2.65 -3.69
N ASP A 14 13.81 -1.44 -3.98
CA ASP A 14 14.88 -0.79 -3.21
C ASP A 14 14.52 -0.52 -1.74
N ARG A 15 13.23 -0.41 -1.44
CA ARG A 15 12.72 -0.09 -0.10
C ARG A 15 12.00 -1.26 0.56
N GLN A 16 12.00 -2.42 -0.10
CA GLN A 16 11.20 -3.59 0.26
C GLN A 16 9.77 -3.17 0.65
N ARG A 17 9.09 -2.47 -0.27
CA ARG A 17 7.72 -1.97 -0.03
C ARG A 17 6.85 -2.23 -1.23
N VAL A 18 5.56 -2.38 -0.97
CA VAL A 18 4.53 -2.45 -2.01
C VAL A 18 3.47 -1.43 -1.69
N THR A 19 3.02 -0.68 -2.70
CA THR A 19 1.84 0.17 -2.59
C THR A 19 0.69 -0.45 -3.35
N LEU A 20 -0.51 -0.38 -2.79
CA LEU A 20 -1.71 -0.94 -3.38
C LEU A 20 -2.86 0.06 -3.26
N ILE A 21 -3.58 0.23 -4.35
CA ILE A 21 -4.91 0.84 -4.39
C ILE A 21 -5.91 -0.27 -4.73
N ALA A 22 -6.92 -0.44 -3.88
CA ALA A 22 -7.97 -1.42 -4.08
C ALA A 22 -9.35 -0.75 -4.02
N ARG A 23 -10.22 -1.06 -4.98
CA ARG A 23 -11.61 -0.62 -5.01
C ARG A 23 -12.43 -1.47 -4.05
N ARG A 24 -13.20 -0.80 -3.20
CA ARG A 24 -14.15 -1.38 -2.26
C ARG A 24 -15.54 -1.49 -2.90
N SER A 25 -16.40 -2.30 -2.30
CA SER A 25 -17.79 -2.50 -2.73
C SER A 25 -18.67 -1.26 -2.56
N ASP A 26 -18.31 -0.34 -1.66
CA ASP A 26 -18.98 0.94 -1.42
C ASP A 26 -18.62 2.02 -2.46
N GLY A 27 -17.76 1.69 -3.43
CA GLY A 27 -17.32 2.62 -4.48
C GLY A 27 -16.11 3.47 -4.10
N LEU A 28 -15.65 3.41 -2.85
CA LEU A 28 -14.42 4.07 -2.40
C LEU A 28 -13.18 3.25 -2.75
N TYR A 29 -12.03 3.89 -2.62
CA TYR A 29 -10.73 3.28 -2.77
C TYR A 29 -10.03 3.19 -1.43
N ARG A 30 -9.34 2.07 -1.20
CA ARG A 30 -8.36 1.92 -0.13
C ARG A 30 -6.98 2.06 -0.74
N ALA A 31 -6.17 2.98 -0.24
CA ALA A 31 -4.74 3.02 -0.53
C ALA A 31 -3.96 2.54 0.69
N VAL A 32 -2.94 1.72 0.46
CA VAL A 32 -2.13 1.11 1.52
C VAL A 32 -0.69 0.94 1.05
N VAL A 33 0.24 1.24 1.95
CA VAL A 33 1.64 0.82 1.84
C VAL A 33 1.86 -0.40 2.71
N PHE A 34 2.35 -1.48 2.12
CA PHE A 34 2.86 -2.66 2.82
C PHE A 34 4.38 -2.54 2.98
N GLY A 35 4.85 -2.65 4.22
CA GLY A 35 6.26 -2.87 4.51
C GLY A 35 6.61 -4.35 4.39
N HIS A 36 7.73 -4.69 3.77
CA HIS A 36 8.25 -6.06 3.83
C HIS A 36 8.88 -6.27 5.20
N HIS A 37 8.30 -7.14 6.02
CA HIS A 37 9.08 -7.83 7.03
C HIS A 37 9.82 -8.97 6.31
N HIS A 38 11.06 -9.26 6.69
CA HIS A 38 11.79 -10.42 6.16
C HIS A 38 11.06 -11.69 6.62
N ASP A 39 10.09 -12.17 5.84
CA ASP A 39 9.38 -13.43 6.06
C ASP A 39 10.15 -14.52 5.29
N PRO A 40 10.97 -15.34 5.96
CA PRO A 40 11.77 -16.37 5.30
C PRO A 40 10.93 -17.48 4.65
N GLN A 41 9.61 -17.49 4.85
CA GLN A 41 8.76 -18.57 4.36
C GLN A 41 7.91 -18.20 3.14
N TRP A 42 7.97 -16.97 2.60
CA TRP A 42 7.38 -16.57 1.29
C TRP A 42 5.95 -17.07 1.02
N HIS A 43 5.16 -17.39 2.05
CA HIS A 43 3.92 -18.17 1.86
C HIS A 43 2.74 -17.29 1.44
N LEU A 44 2.83 -15.96 1.55
CA LEU A 44 1.81 -15.03 1.10
C LEU A 44 2.47 -13.70 0.69
N PRO A 45 2.14 -13.11 -0.48
CA PRO A 45 2.81 -11.90 -0.95
C PRO A 45 2.56 -10.63 -0.11
N PHE A 46 1.62 -10.64 0.86
CA PHE A 46 1.19 -9.40 1.55
C PHE A 46 0.90 -9.55 3.06
N ARG A 47 1.65 -10.37 3.81
CA ARG A 47 1.68 -10.28 5.30
C ARG A 47 2.64 -9.18 5.80
N GLY A 48 2.78 -8.11 5.03
CA GLY A 48 3.55 -6.93 5.43
C GLY A 48 2.81 -6.11 6.48
N GLU A 49 3.55 -5.43 7.35
CA GLU A 49 3.00 -4.38 8.19
C GLU A 49 2.25 -3.36 7.32
N ILE A 50 1.04 -2.97 7.72
CA ILE A 50 0.27 -1.92 7.04
C ILE A 50 0.72 -0.58 7.61
N VAL A 51 1.49 0.16 6.81
CA VAL A 51 2.27 1.29 7.30
C VAL A 51 1.56 2.63 7.09
N ALA A 52 0.57 2.68 6.19
CA ALA A 52 -0.21 3.89 5.93
C ALA A 52 -1.53 3.55 5.19
N PRO A 53 -2.62 3.21 5.91
CA PRO A 53 -3.91 2.98 5.28
C PRO A 53 -4.72 4.28 5.17
N ALA A 54 -5.33 4.50 4.00
CA ALA A 54 -6.32 5.57 3.80
C ALA A 54 -7.54 5.11 2.98
N LEU A 55 -8.66 5.80 3.20
CA LEU A 55 -9.89 5.69 2.41
C LEU A 55 -10.08 6.96 1.59
N ILE A 56 -10.34 6.78 0.30
CA ILE A 56 -10.15 7.83 -0.69
C ILE A 56 -11.23 7.76 -1.75
N GLY A 57 -11.65 8.93 -2.26
CA GLY A 57 -12.75 9.05 -3.22
C GLY A 57 -12.35 8.75 -4.66
N SER A 58 -11.06 8.82 -5.01
CA SER A 58 -10.56 8.62 -6.37
C SER A 58 -9.22 7.87 -6.39
N ILE A 59 -8.82 7.41 -7.58
CA ILE A 59 -7.51 6.81 -7.80
C ILE A 59 -6.41 7.87 -7.71
N ASP A 60 -6.62 9.05 -8.30
CA ASP A 60 -5.63 10.15 -8.32
C ASP A 60 -5.27 10.61 -6.90
N ASP A 61 -6.26 10.74 -6.03
CA ASP A 61 -6.04 11.05 -4.61
C ASP A 61 -5.28 9.90 -3.91
N GLY A 62 -5.50 8.66 -4.34
CA GLY A 62 -4.79 7.49 -3.85
C GLY A 62 -3.32 7.48 -4.23
N GLU A 63 -3.00 7.82 -5.47
CA GLU A 63 -1.62 7.95 -5.92
C GLU A 63 -0.90 9.08 -5.17
N GLN A 64 -1.53 10.24 -5.01
CA GLN A 64 -0.99 11.36 -4.23
C GLN A 64 -0.76 10.99 -2.77
N TYR A 65 -1.73 10.32 -2.14
CA TYR A 65 -1.59 9.84 -0.78
C TYR A 65 -0.42 8.87 -0.63
N LEU A 66 -0.29 7.90 -1.54
CA LEU A 66 0.79 6.91 -1.51
C LEU A 66 2.16 7.56 -1.70
N ALA A 67 2.28 8.52 -2.62
CA ALA A 67 3.51 9.27 -2.82
C ALA A 67 3.92 10.03 -1.54
N ALA A 68 2.98 10.72 -0.90
CA ALA A 68 3.22 11.42 0.36
C ALA A 68 3.57 10.44 1.51
N ALA A 69 2.88 9.31 1.60
CA ALA A 69 3.14 8.28 2.61
C ALA A 69 4.55 7.68 2.45
N LEU A 70 5.00 7.45 1.23
CA LEU A 70 6.35 6.97 0.93
C LEU A 70 7.43 8.01 1.22
N ALA A 71 7.18 9.29 0.91
CA ALA A 71 8.10 10.39 1.21
C ALA A 71 8.30 10.52 2.73
N ARG A 72 7.22 10.58 3.50
CA ARG A 72 7.26 10.67 4.97
C ARG A 72 8.02 9.50 5.61
N HIS A 73 7.88 8.31 5.05
CA HIS A 73 8.60 7.14 5.55
C HIS A 73 10.07 7.09 5.12
N ALA A 74 10.43 7.71 3.99
CA ALA A 74 11.83 7.88 3.62
C ALA A 74 12.53 8.87 4.57
N GLU A 75 11.82 9.91 5.00
CA GLU A 75 12.31 10.91 5.97
C GLU A 75 12.39 10.37 7.40
N SER A 76 11.50 9.44 7.77
CA SER A 76 11.50 8.80 9.10
C SER A 76 12.53 7.67 9.23
N GLY A 77 13.38 7.46 8.21
CA GLY A 77 14.53 6.56 8.27
C GLY A 77 15.67 7.16 9.09
N ALA A 78 15.48 7.24 10.41
CA ALA A 78 16.50 7.45 11.43
C ALA A 78 16.31 6.43 12.56
#